data_AF-R6QQ08-F1
#
_entry.id   AF-R6QQ08-F1
#
_cell.length_a   1.000
_cell.length_b   1.000
_cell.length_c   1.000
_cell.angle_alpha   90.00
_cell.angle_beta   90.00
_cell.angle_gamma   90.00
#
_symmetry.space_group_name_H-M   'P 1'
#
loop_
_entity.id
_entity.type
_entity.pdbx_description
1 polymer ?
#
loop_
_entity_poly.entity_id
_entity_poly.type
_entity_poly.pdbx_seq_one_letter_code
_entity_poly.pdbx_strand_id
1 'polypeptide(L)'
;MYELSAADMGVVFHRAIEIISVRLKSEGRDFADLADEEIYTVAETAVMDASVDFSQSYFSDNSTNAYIKKRIIDMTARTVWALGRQLKSGIFKPVEFEEDFYRKEGDVLIKGKIDRVDIAEENDKIHVKVIDYKSGKNEFSADKLYVGLKLQLMLYLDAMLKKAAGKYPDKQIIAAGAFYNHIDNPIIAGERDRSAEKYEKALLESMRPGGVVSVESVYLMDDWDEGKSLCTPASKRYGKLALGRNVFTDRQLRCLADYAAGKLAGLEHEIREGNVKAEPYEGECDYCPYGGICHMGSNMPKTRQVPKISGREDMWQQFGYREED
;
A
#
# COMPACT_ATOMS: atom_id res chain seq x y z
N MET A 1 17.03 -28.01 -5.77
CA MET A 1 15.66 -27.83 -6.31
C MET A 1 15.13 -26.58 -5.64
N TYR A 2 14.94 -25.49 -6.39
CA TYR A 2 14.54 -24.20 -5.83
C TYR A 2 13.01 -24.13 -5.83
N GLU A 3 12.39 -24.04 -4.66
CA GLU A 3 10.94 -23.85 -4.53
C GLU A 3 10.64 -22.35 -4.65
N LEU A 4 9.55 -22.02 -5.34
CA LEU A 4 9.11 -20.64 -5.54
C LEU A 4 8.67 -20.07 -4.19
N SER A 5 9.40 -19.08 -3.68
CA SER A 5 9.09 -18.49 -2.38
C SER A 5 7.93 -17.49 -2.50
N ALA A 6 7.33 -17.15 -1.36
CA ALA A 6 6.33 -16.08 -1.31
C ALA A 6 6.89 -14.72 -1.78
N ALA A 7 8.19 -14.48 -1.56
CA ALA A 7 8.88 -13.28 -2.02
C ALA A 7 8.97 -13.24 -3.56
N ASP A 8 9.32 -14.36 -4.18
CA ASP A 8 9.42 -14.45 -5.66
C ASP A 8 8.06 -14.18 -6.31
N MET A 9 6.98 -14.74 -5.76
CA MET A 9 5.61 -14.45 -6.22
C MET A 9 5.28 -12.96 -6.09
N GLY A 10 5.66 -12.34 -4.97
CA GLY A 10 5.46 -10.91 -4.74
C GLY A 10 6.09 -10.05 -5.84
N VAL A 11 7.32 -10.37 -6.27
CA VAL A 11 8.00 -9.61 -7.32
C VAL A 11 7.31 -9.78 -8.67
N VAL A 12 6.88 -11.01 -9.04
CA VAL A 12 6.12 -11.24 -10.28
C VAL A 12 4.81 -10.43 -10.27
N PHE A 13 4.11 -10.39 -9.14
CA PHE A 13 2.87 -9.64 -9.02
C PHE A 13 3.07 -8.13 -9.20
N HIS A 14 4.06 -7.54 -8.51
CA HIS A 14 4.39 -6.12 -8.70
C HIS A 14 4.72 -5.82 -10.16
N ARG A 15 5.57 -6.65 -10.76
CA ARG A 15 6.00 -6.47 -12.15
C ARG A 15 4.85 -6.60 -13.15
N ALA A 16 3.93 -7.54 -12.93
CA ALA A 16 2.75 -7.69 -13.78
C ALA A 16 1.83 -6.46 -13.69
N ILE A 17 1.54 -5.98 -12.48
CA ILE A 17 0.73 -4.76 -12.30
C ILE A 17 1.43 -3.52 -12.89
N GLU A 18 2.75 -3.41 -12.76
CA GLU A 18 3.55 -2.38 -13.41
C GLU A 18 3.38 -2.42 -14.93
N ILE A 19 3.56 -3.58 -15.57
CA ILE A 19 3.45 -3.75 -17.02
C ILE A 19 2.06 -3.28 -17.50
N ILE A 20 1.01 -3.68 -16.80
CA ILE A 20 -0.37 -3.26 -17.11
C ILE A 20 -0.50 -1.75 -16.96
N SER A 21 0.00 -1.19 -15.87
CA SER A 21 -0.09 0.23 -15.56
C SER A 21 0.60 1.11 -16.63
N VAL A 22 1.84 0.75 -16.98
CA VAL A 22 2.63 1.46 -17.99
C VAL A 22 1.96 1.36 -19.36
N ARG A 23 1.45 0.19 -19.72
CA ARG A 23 0.72 -0.02 -20.98
C ARG A 23 -0.53 0.85 -21.03
N LEU A 24 -1.39 0.81 -20.01
CA LEU A 24 -2.60 1.61 -19.95
C LEU A 24 -2.29 3.11 -20.04
N LYS A 25 -1.29 3.59 -19.28
CA LYS A 25 -0.83 4.99 -19.36
C LYS A 25 -0.39 5.37 -20.78
N SER A 26 0.33 4.49 -21.48
CA SER A 26 0.77 4.73 -22.87
C SER A 26 -0.38 4.78 -23.87
N GLU A 27 -1.49 4.09 -23.57
CA GLU A 27 -2.73 4.08 -24.35
C GLU A 27 -3.67 5.25 -23.96
N GLY A 28 -3.30 6.08 -22.97
CA GLY A 28 -4.17 7.13 -22.43
C GLY A 28 -5.38 6.59 -21.65
N ARG A 29 -5.28 5.35 -21.15
CA ARG A 29 -6.29 4.62 -20.38
C ARG A 29 -5.85 4.42 -18.93
N ASP A 30 -6.78 4.09 -18.06
CA ASP A 30 -6.53 3.59 -16.71
C ASP A 30 -7.29 2.28 -16.45
N PHE A 31 -7.17 1.68 -15.26
CA PHE A 31 -7.81 0.39 -14.95
C PHE A 31 -9.34 0.43 -15.05
N ALA A 32 -9.97 1.60 -14.89
CA ALA A 32 -11.41 1.77 -15.05
C ALA A 32 -11.84 1.61 -16.52
N ASP A 33 -10.94 1.80 -17.49
CA ASP A 33 -11.26 1.73 -18.91
C ASP A 33 -11.18 0.31 -19.49
N LEU A 34 -10.82 -0.69 -18.68
CA LEU A 34 -10.83 -2.10 -19.08
C LEU A 34 -12.25 -2.67 -19.02
N ALA A 35 -12.68 -3.34 -20.10
CA ALA A 35 -13.87 -4.17 -20.09
C ALA A 35 -13.60 -5.52 -19.40
N ASP A 36 -14.61 -6.13 -18.80
CA ASP A 36 -14.44 -7.36 -18.01
C ASP A 36 -13.86 -8.51 -18.84
N GLU A 37 -14.19 -8.57 -20.13
CA GLU A 37 -13.70 -9.58 -21.07
C GLU A 37 -12.21 -9.40 -21.40
N GLU A 38 -11.67 -8.19 -21.27
CA GLU A 38 -10.26 -7.88 -21.57
C GLU A 38 -9.32 -8.23 -20.39
N ILE A 39 -9.83 -8.17 -19.16
CA ILE A 39 -9.02 -8.20 -17.93
C ILE A 39 -8.14 -9.45 -17.84
N TYR A 40 -8.70 -10.62 -18.13
CA TYR A 40 -7.94 -11.87 -18.03
C TYR A 40 -6.79 -11.90 -19.04
N THR A 41 -7.03 -11.51 -20.29
CA THR A 41 -6.00 -11.49 -21.34
C THR A 41 -4.91 -10.47 -21.04
N VAL A 42 -5.28 -9.30 -20.51
CA VAL A 42 -4.32 -8.27 -20.08
C VAL A 42 -3.45 -8.78 -18.93
N ALA A 43 -4.06 -9.42 -17.92
CA ALA A 43 -3.34 -10.01 -16.80
C ALA A 43 -2.43 -11.17 -17.22
N GLU A 44 -2.92 -12.07 -18.08
CA GLU A 44 -2.15 -13.19 -18.60
C GLU A 44 -0.90 -12.71 -19.35
N THR A 45 -1.06 -11.76 -20.26
CA THR A 45 0.06 -11.20 -21.04
C THR A 45 1.10 -10.59 -20.10
N ALA A 46 0.67 -9.75 -19.16
CA ALA A 46 1.58 -9.08 -18.24
C ALA A 46 2.30 -10.04 -17.29
N VAL A 47 1.63 -11.10 -16.82
CA VAL A 47 2.26 -12.14 -15.99
C VAL A 47 3.28 -12.93 -16.80
N MET A 48 2.99 -13.26 -18.06
CA MET A 48 3.96 -13.94 -18.93
C MET A 48 5.19 -13.07 -19.15
N ASP A 49 5.01 -11.79 -19.43
CA ASP A 49 6.12 -10.83 -19.62
C ASP A 49 6.93 -10.64 -18.33
N ALA A 50 6.26 -10.47 -17.19
CA ALA A 50 6.90 -10.39 -15.87
C ALA A 50 7.70 -11.64 -15.51
N SER A 51 7.33 -12.78 -16.05
CA SER A 51 7.94 -14.08 -15.78
C SER A 51 9.20 -14.36 -16.59
N VAL A 52 9.46 -13.60 -17.67
CA VAL A 52 10.63 -13.81 -18.55
C VAL A 52 11.95 -13.60 -17.80
N ASP A 53 11.98 -12.65 -16.87
CA ASP A 53 13.17 -12.32 -16.08
C ASP A 53 13.43 -13.32 -14.93
N PHE A 54 12.44 -14.15 -14.58
CA PHE A 54 12.59 -15.23 -13.61
C PHE A 54 13.10 -16.47 -14.33
N SER A 55 14.27 -16.98 -13.92
CA SER A 55 15.03 -18.01 -14.65
C SER A 55 14.16 -19.13 -15.27
N GLN A 56 14.55 -19.58 -16.46
CA GLN A 56 13.85 -20.55 -17.31
C GLN A 56 13.36 -21.84 -16.60
N SER A 57 13.84 -22.17 -15.39
CA SER A 57 13.39 -23.31 -14.61
C SER A 57 12.01 -23.13 -13.93
N TYR A 58 11.62 -21.90 -13.55
CA TYR A 58 10.42 -21.65 -12.72
C TYR A 58 9.11 -21.82 -13.48
N PHE A 59 9.14 -21.61 -14.79
CA PHE A 59 8.02 -21.79 -15.69
C PHE A 59 8.26 -22.91 -16.70
N SER A 60 9.17 -23.85 -16.37
CA SER A 60 9.33 -25.09 -17.12
C SER A 60 8.01 -25.87 -17.18
N ASP A 61 7.80 -26.58 -18.28
CA ASP A 61 6.56 -27.33 -18.56
C ASP A 61 6.41 -28.53 -17.61
N ASN A 62 5.84 -28.27 -16.44
CA ASN A 62 5.30 -29.29 -15.56
C ASN A 62 3.96 -28.81 -14.96
N SER A 63 3.17 -29.76 -14.45
CA SER A 63 1.82 -29.50 -13.93
C SER A 63 1.81 -28.55 -12.73
N THR A 64 2.82 -28.61 -11.86
CA THR A 64 2.96 -27.73 -10.69
C THR A 64 3.16 -26.28 -11.13
N ASN A 65 4.09 -26.03 -12.04
CA ASN A 65 4.39 -24.70 -12.57
C ASN A 65 3.20 -24.13 -13.36
N ALA A 66 2.50 -24.97 -14.13
CA ALA A 66 1.28 -24.56 -14.82
C ALA A 66 0.20 -24.09 -13.84
N TYR A 67 0.03 -24.79 -12.71
CA TYR A 67 -0.91 -24.38 -11.66
C TYR A 67 -0.49 -23.06 -10.98
N ILE A 68 0.80 -22.91 -10.63
CA ILE A 68 1.32 -21.68 -10.02
C ILE A 68 1.11 -20.49 -10.97
N LYS A 69 1.45 -20.67 -12.26
CA LYS A 69 1.27 -19.65 -13.29
C LYS A 69 -0.20 -19.23 -13.41
N LYS A 70 -1.11 -20.20 -13.50
CA LYS A 70 -2.56 -19.92 -13.53
C LYS A 70 -3.01 -19.14 -12.28
N ARG A 71 -2.54 -19.55 -11.10
CA ARG A 71 -2.88 -18.85 -9.84
C ARG A 71 -2.42 -17.39 -9.84
N ILE A 72 -1.21 -17.11 -10.33
CA ILE A 72 -0.69 -15.74 -10.44
C ILE A 72 -1.54 -14.92 -11.42
N ILE A 73 -1.91 -15.49 -12.56
CA ILE A 73 -2.80 -14.85 -13.55
C ILE A 73 -4.16 -14.54 -12.92
N ASP A 74 -4.78 -15.52 -12.26
CA ASP A 74 -6.09 -15.36 -11.63
C ASP A 74 -6.07 -14.26 -10.55
N MET A 75 -5.03 -14.20 -9.71
CA MET A 75 -4.85 -13.16 -8.70
C MET A 75 -4.61 -11.78 -9.32
N THR A 76 -3.81 -11.71 -10.39
CA THR A 76 -3.54 -10.45 -11.11
C THR A 76 -4.81 -9.93 -11.77
N ALA A 77 -5.52 -10.78 -12.50
CA ALA A 77 -6.80 -10.46 -13.14
C ALA A 77 -7.82 -9.96 -12.11
N ARG A 78 -7.93 -10.66 -10.98
CA ARG A 78 -8.83 -10.29 -9.89
C ARG A 78 -8.47 -8.93 -9.30
N THR A 79 -7.18 -8.66 -9.12
CA THR A 79 -6.68 -7.36 -8.63
C THR A 79 -6.99 -6.24 -9.61
N VAL A 80 -6.71 -6.43 -10.90
CA VAL A 80 -7.01 -5.46 -11.98
C VAL A 80 -8.49 -5.14 -12.04
N TRP A 81 -9.35 -6.16 -11.94
CA TRP A 81 -10.80 -5.97 -11.86
C TRP A 81 -11.20 -5.10 -10.66
N ALA A 82 -10.69 -5.40 -9.46
CA ALA A 82 -11.01 -4.61 -8.26
C ALA A 82 -10.53 -3.16 -8.39
N LEU A 83 -9.32 -2.95 -8.92
CA LEU A 83 -8.78 -1.61 -9.19
C LEU A 83 -9.67 -0.81 -10.14
N GLY A 84 -10.15 -1.43 -11.21
CA GLY A 84 -11.05 -0.79 -12.16
C GLY A 84 -12.37 -0.38 -11.53
N ARG A 85 -12.98 -1.25 -10.70
CA ARG A 85 -14.22 -0.92 -9.97
C ARG A 85 -14.01 0.21 -8.96
N GLN A 86 -12.90 0.19 -8.23
CA GLN A 86 -12.57 1.22 -7.23
C GLN A 86 -12.30 2.59 -7.88
N LEU A 87 -11.64 2.64 -9.03
CA LEU A 87 -11.41 3.88 -9.76
C LEU A 87 -12.69 4.46 -10.37
N LYS A 88 -13.65 3.61 -10.78
CA LYS A 88 -14.97 4.05 -11.28
C LYS A 88 -15.81 4.77 -10.22
N SER A 89 -15.59 4.50 -8.93
CA SER A 89 -16.37 5.09 -7.83
C SER A 89 -15.98 6.52 -7.48
N GLY A 90 -14.87 7.03 -7.99
CA GLY A 90 -14.35 8.35 -7.64
C GLY A 90 -13.73 9.09 -8.82
N ILE A 91 -13.19 10.27 -8.54
CA ILE A 91 -12.58 11.14 -9.57
C ILE A 91 -11.06 11.05 -9.61
N PHE A 92 -10.45 10.31 -8.69
CA PHE A 92 -9.00 10.10 -8.67
C PHE A 92 -8.53 9.41 -9.95
N LYS A 93 -7.47 9.97 -10.55
CA LYS A 93 -6.81 9.40 -11.72
C LYS A 93 -5.38 8.98 -11.38
N PRO A 94 -4.96 7.76 -11.74
CA PRO A 94 -3.55 7.39 -11.71
C PRO A 94 -2.73 8.30 -12.60
N VAL A 95 -1.73 8.97 -12.04
CA VAL A 95 -0.89 9.93 -12.78
C VAL A 95 0.55 9.45 -12.91
N GLU A 96 1.07 8.76 -11.90
CA GLU A 96 2.42 8.21 -11.91
C GLU A 96 2.41 6.75 -11.46
N PHE A 97 3.30 5.97 -12.07
CA PHE A 97 3.53 4.57 -11.75
C PHE A 97 5.02 4.36 -11.63
N GLU A 98 5.46 3.53 -10.68
CA GLU A 98 6.87 3.25 -10.42
C GLU A 98 7.71 4.51 -10.21
N GLU A 99 7.12 5.51 -9.56
CA GLU A 99 7.71 6.82 -9.35
C GLU A 99 8.91 6.71 -8.42
N ASP A 100 10.09 7.06 -8.94
CA ASP A 100 11.29 7.11 -8.12
C ASP A 100 11.23 8.30 -7.17
N PHE A 101 11.50 8.04 -5.89
CA PHE A 101 11.75 9.11 -4.93
C PHE A 101 13.18 9.04 -4.43
N TYR A 102 13.75 10.22 -4.25
CA TYR A 102 15.11 10.43 -3.77
C TYR A 102 15.06 11.36 -2.58
N ARG A 103 15.72 10.97 -1.50
CA ARG A 103 15.81 11.77 -0.28
C ARG A 103 17.24 11.77 0.23
N LYS A 104 17.81 12.95 0.40
CA LYS A 104 19.14 13.11 0.97
C LYS A 104 19.00 13.38 2.46
N GLU A 105 19.63 12.54 3.28
CA GLU A 105 19.75 12.71 4.73
C GLU A 105 21.24 12.69 5.07
N GLY A 106 21.78 13.84 5.49
CA GLY A 106 23.23 13.99 5.62
C GLY A 106 23.95 13.71 4.29
N ASP A 107 24.89 12.77 4.31
CA ASP A 107 25.61 12.29 3.11
C ASP A 107 24.99 11.02 2.50
N VAL A 108 23.88 10.52 3.06
CA VAL A 108 23.18 9.33 2.59
C VAL A 108 22.09 9.72 1.60
N LEU A 109 22.07 9.05 0.46
CA LEU A 109 20.98 9.12 -0.51
C LEU A 109 20.07 7.91 -0.35
N ILE A 110 18.86 8.15 0.14
CA ILE A 110 17.79 7.17 0.25
C ILE A 110 17.01 7.18 -1.05
N LYS A 111 16.85 5.99 -1.62
CA LYS A 111 16.09 5.76 -2.85
C LYS A 111 14.96 4.80 -2.56
N GLY A 112 13.83 5.01 -3.20
CA GLY A 112 12.81 3.97 -3.32
C GLY A 112 11.85 4.30 -4.45
N LYS A 113 10.84 3.44 -4.58
CA LYS A 113 9.95 3.41 -5.73
C LYS A 113 8.52 3.30 -5.24
N ILE A 114 7.69 4.25 -5.66
CA ILE A 114 6.28 4.35 -5.31
C ILE A 114 5.48 3.70 -6.43
N ASP A 115 4.81 2.59 -6.14
CA ASP A 115 4.15 1.79 -7.19
C ASP A 115 3.11 2.61 -7.97
N ARG A 116 2.27 3.38 -7.27
CA ARG A 116 1.26 4.23 -7.91
C ARG A 116 0.95 5.49 -7.12
N VAL A 117 0.78 6.59 -7.85
CA VAL A 117 0.28 7.87 -7.35
C VAL A 117 -0.98 8.24 -8.12
N ASP A 118 -2.05 8.51 -7.38
CA ASP A 118 -3.29 9.02 -7.95
C ASP A 118 -3.52 10.47 -7.49
N ILE A 119 -4.02 11.31 -8.40
CA ILE A 119 -4.40 12.69 -8.12
C ILE A 119 -5.88 12.90 -8.41
N ALA A 120 -6.54 13.69 -7.56
CA ALA A 120 -7.81 14.34 -7.87
C ALA A 120 -7.64 15.85 -7.74
N GLU A 121 -8.28 16.60 -8.63
CA GLU A 121 -8.31 18.05 -8.59
C GLU A 121 -9.75 18.51 -8.34
N GLU A 122 -9.95 19.31 -7.29
CA GLU A 122 -11.26 19.88 -6.96
C GLU A 122 -11.08 21.20 -6.21
N ASN A 123 -11.86 22.24 -6.55
CA ASN A 123 -11.92 23.50 -5.81
C ASN A 123 -10.54 24.17 -5.55
N ASP A 124 -9.68 24.24 -6.58
CA ASP A 124 -8.28 24.73 -6.50
C ASP A 124 -7.37 23.94 -5.54
N LYS A 125 -7.75 22.69 -5.26
CA LYS A 125 -6.97 21.76 -4.45
C LYS A 125 -6.53 20.55 -5.26
N ILE A 126 -5.29 20.11 -4.98
CA ILE A 126 -4.72 18.89 -5.52
C ILE A 126 -4.65 17.86 -4.40
N HIS A 127 -5.50 16.84 -4.50
CA HIS A 127 -5.58 15.74 -3.57
C HIS A 127 -4.65 14.62 -4.03
N VAL A 128 -3.70 14.22 -3.18
CA VAL A 128 -2.65 13.24 -3.51
C VAL A 128 -2.83 12.00 -2.68
N LYS A 129 -2.94 10.83 -3.33
CA LYS A 129 -2.81 9.54 -2.65
C LYS A 129 -1.71 8.68 -3.26
N VAL A 130 -1.07 7.90 -2.39
CA VAL A 130 -0.06 6.92 -2.78
C VAL A 130 -0.57 5.51 -2.51
N ILE A 131 -0.16 4.58 -3.35
CA ILE A 131 -0.60 3.19 -3.31
C ILE A 131 0.62 2.30 -3.46
N ASP A 132 0.70 1.33 -2.56
CA ASP A 132 1.72 0.29 -2.53
C ASP A 132 1.01 -1.06 -2.63
N TYR A 133 1.33 -1.83 -3.66
CA TYR A 133 0.78 -3.17 -3.83
C TYR A 133 1.51 -4.12 -2.89
N LYS A 134 0.77 -5.06 -2.29
CA LYS A 134 1.35 -6.10 -1.44
C LYS A 134 0.58 -7.40 -1.59
N SER A 135 1.30 -8.50 -1.72
CA SER A 135 0.73 -9.82 -1.49
C SER A 135 0.42 -9.97 0.01
N GLY A 136 -0.83 -10.26 0.36
CA GLY A 136 -1.28 -10.42 1.74
C GLY A 136 -1.84 -9.15 2.40
N LYS A 137 -2.45 -9.33 3.58
CA LYS A 137 -3.23 -8.31 4.28
C LYS A 137 -2.36 -7.37 5.10
N ASN A 138 -1.86 -6.32 4.45
CA ASN A 138 -1.11 -5.25 5.08
C ASN A 138 -2.01 -4.11 5.57
N GLU A 139 -1.97 -3.83 6.87
CA GLU A 139 -2.66 -2.68 7.43
C GLU A 139 -1.67 -1.60 7.90
N PHE A 140 -2.16 -0.36 7.92
CA PHE A 140 -1.49 0.74 8.58
C PHE A 140 -1.47 0.51 10.10
N SER A 141 -0.36 0.84 10.73
CA SER A 141 -0.19 0.72 12.18
C SER A 141 0.60 1.91 12.69
N ALA A 142 -0.07 2.80 13.43
CA ALA A 142 0.59 3.91 14.12
C ALA A 142 1.66 3.39 15.09
N ASP A 143 1.40 2.26 15.76
CA ASP A 143 2.33 1.62 16.68
C ASP A 143 3.66 1.22 15.99
N LYS A 144 3.56 0.55 14.84
CA LYS A 144 4.73 0.15 14.04
C LYS A 144 5.41 1.34 13.37
N LEU A 145 4.65 2.35 12.94
CA LEU A 145 5.19 3.62 12.44
C LEU A 145 6.02 4.32 13.52
N TYR A 146 5.49 4.41 14.74
CA TYR A 146 6.13 5.08 15.87
C TYR A 146 7.53 4.53 16.16
N VAL A 147 7.67 3.20 16.16
CA VAL A 147 8.95 2.53 16.39
C VAL A 147 9.83 2.42 15.15
N GLY A 148 9.34 2.77 13.96
CA GLY A 148 10.10 2.74 12.71
C GLY A 148 10.08 1.40 11.96
N LEU A 149 9.18 0.47 12.33
CA LEU A 149 9.01 -0.82 11.64
C LEU A 149 8.22 -0.70 10.33
N LYS A 150 7.37 0.33 10.17
CA LYS A 150 6.57 0.56 8.96
C LYS A 150 6.59 2.04 8.55
N LEU A 151 7.66 2.46 7.88
CA LEU A 151 7.84 3.86 7.44
C LEU A 151 7.39 4.10 5.99
N GLN A 152 7.56 3.10 5.11
CA GLN A 152 7.47 3.21 3.65
C GLN A 152 6.26 4.02 3.16
N LEU A 153 5.05 3.63 3.60
CA LEU A 153 3.81 4.22 3.10
C LEU A 153 3.69 5.72 3.43
N MET A 154 4.16 6.14 4.61
CA MET A 154 4.15 7.54 5.03
C MET A 154 5.29 8.34 4.39
N LEU A 155 6.46 7.72 4.16
CA LEU A 155 7.56 8.35 3.40
C LEU A 155 7.17 8.62 1.95
N TYR A 156 6.41 7.71 1.33
CA TYR A 156 5.93 7.87 -0.03
C TYR A 156 4.94 9.03 -0.12
N LEU A 157 4.03 9.12 0.86
CA LEU A 157 3.10 10.24 0.95
C LEU A 157 3.86 11.57 1.13
N ASP A 158 4.84 11.64 2.05
CA ASP A 158 5.69 12.83 2.24
C ASP A 158 6.36 13.30 0.94
N ALA A 159 7.02 12.37 0.25
CA ALA A 159 7.71 12.65 -1.00
C ALA A 159 6.76 13.20 -2.07
N MET A 160 5.58 12.59 -2.21
CA MET A 160 4.60 13.00 -3.21
C MET A 160 3.89 14.30 -2.89
N LEU A 161 3.67 14.62 -1.62
CA LEU A 161 3.14 15.93 -1.21
C LEU A 161 4.12 17.05 -1.57
N LYS A 162 5.41 16.85 -1.31
CA LYS A 162 6.47 17.81 -1.65
C LYS A 162 6.61 17.98 -3.17
N LYS A 163 6.60 16.86 -3.92
CA LYS A 163 6.63 16.90 -5.39
C LYS A 163 5.41 17.62 -5.96
N ALA A 164 4.21 17.35 -5.43
CA ALA A 164 2.98 18.00 -5.85
C ALA A 164 2.99 19.50 -5.55
N ALA A 165 3.49 19.92 -4.39
CA ALA A 165 3.61 21.34 -4.03
C ALA A 165 4.53 22.11 -4.99
N GLY A 166 5.63 21.49 -5.44
CA GLY A 166 6.49 22.08 -6.46
C GLY A 166 5.86 22.12 -7.86
N LYS A 167 5.04 21.12 -8.21
CA LYS A 167 4.36 21.02 -9.52
C LYS A 167 3.15 21.95 -9.63
N TYR A 168 2.45 22.21 -8.53
CA TYR A 168 1.24 23.03 -8.48
C TYR A 168 1.40 24.17 -7.45
N PRO A 169 2.27 25.16 -7.70
CA PRO A 169 2.59 26.21 -6.72
C PRO A 169 1.39 27.09 -6.36
N ASP A 170 0.40 27.22 -7.25
CA ASP A 170 -0.78 28.07 -7.07
C ASP A 170 -1.99 27.31 -6.47
N LYS A 171 -1.83 26.02 -6.13
CA LYS A 171 -2.92 25.18 -5.62
C LYS A 171 -2.62 24.67 -4.23
N GLN A 172 -3.68 24.46 -3.44
CA GLN A 172 -3.54 23.84 -2.14
C GLN A 172 -3.34 22.33 -2.31
N ILE A 173 -2.24 21.79 -1.80
CA ILE A 173 -2.02 20.34 -1.79
C ILE A 173 -2.71 19.72 -0.58
N ILE A 174 -3.42 18.62 -0.77
CA ILE A 174 -4.12 17.86 0.26
C ILE A 174 -3.60 16.42 0.27
N ALA A 175 -3.15 15.95 1.43
CA ALA A 175 -2.83 14.56 1.72
C ALA A 175 -4.12 13.76 1.74
N ALA A 176 -4.40 13.07 0.64
CA ALA A 176 -5.67 12.38 0.47
C ALA A 176 -5.72 11.02 1.15
N GLY A 177 -4.60 10.31 1.16
CA GLY A 177 -4.47 9.00 1.78
C GLY A 177 -3.25 8.24 1.33
N ALA A 178 -2.99 7.12 1.97
CA ALA A 178 -1.93 6.20 1.61
C ALA A 178 -2.42 4.78 1.85
N PHE A 179 -2.32 3.93 0.83
CA PHE A 179 -3.00 2.64 0.81
C PHE A 179 -2.07 1.48 0.52
N TYR A 180 -2.37 0.35 1.17
CA TYR A 180 -1.88 -0.95 0.75
C TYR A 180 -2.98 -1.62 -0.08
N ASN A 181 -2.71 -1.86 -1.36
CA ASN A 181 -3.59 -2.67 -2.20
C ASN A 181 -3.22 -4.14 -2.12
N HIS A 182 -4.20 -4.97 -1.76
CA HIS A 182 -3.99 -6.40 -1.58
C HIS A 182 -4.12 -7.14 -2.90
N ILE A 183 -3.03 -7.79 -3.30
CA ILE A 183 -3.04 -8.73 -4.43
C ILE A 183 -3.55 -10.06 -3.92
N ASP A 184 -4.78 -10.41 -4.27
CA ASP A 184 -5.47 -11.59 -3.77
C ASP A 184 -6.53 -12.12 -4.77
N ASN A 185 -6.92 -13.39 -4.61
CA ASN A 185 -8.08 -13.99 -5.24
C ASN A 185 -8.94 -14.68 -4.17
N PRO A 186 -9.70 -13.89 -3.38
CA PRO A 186 -10.33 -14.39 -2.18
C PRO A 186 -11.52 -15.31 -2.50
N ILE A 187 -11.65 -16.37 -1.71
CA ILE A 187 -12.81 -17.27 -1.77
C ILE A 187 -13.91 -16.66 -0.91
N ILE A 188 -15.00 -16.25 -1.54
CA ILE A 188 -16.18 -15.69 -0.86
C ILE A 188 -17.07 -16.84 -0.41
N ALA A 189 -17.40 -16.84 0.89
CA ALA A 189 -18.33 -17.81 1.45
C ALA A 189 -19.71 -17.64 0.79
N GLY A 190 -20.28 -18.74 0.32
CA GLY A 190 -21.60 -18.70 -0.32
C GLY A 190 -22.69 -18.29 0.66
N GLU A 191 -23.41 -17.23 0.34
CA GLU A 191 -24.64 -16.87 1.05
C GLU A 191 -25.86 -17.65 0.50
N ARG A 192 -26.97 -17.62 1.23
CA ARG A 192 -28.24 -18.23 0.79
C ARG A 192 -28.77 -17.57 -0.49
N ASP A 193 -28.50 -16.28 -0.66
CA ASP A 193 -28.79 -15.53 -1.88
C ASP A 193 -27.53 -15.48 -2.76
N ARG A 194 -27.65 -15.98 -3.99
CA ARG A 194 -26.53 -16.16 -4.93
C ARG A 194 -26.57 -15.15 -6.10
N SER A 195 -27.17 -13.98 -5.90
CA SER A 195 -27.13 -12.91 -6.90
C SER A 195 -25.69 -12.49 -7.23
N ALA A 196 -25.44 -12.22 -8.51
CA ALA A 196 -24.13 -11.79 -8.99
C ALA A 196 -23.69 -10.48 -8.31
N GLU A 197 -24.61 -9.55 -8.10
CA GLU A 197 -24.37 -8.28 -7.42
C GLU A 197 -23.87 -8.45 -5.98
N LYS A 198 -24.47 -9.35 -5.21
CA LYS A 198 -24.02 -9.63 -3.84
C LYS A 198 -22.65 -10.27 -3.81
N TYR A 199 -22.38 -11.18 -4.73
CA TYR A 199 -21.06 -11.79 -4.87
C TYR A 199 -20.00 -10.73 -5.21
N GLU A 200 -20.26 -9.88 -6.20
CA GLU A 200 -19.38 -8.78 -6.58
C GLU A 200 -19.12 -7.82 -5.42
N LYS A 201 -20.16 -7.43 -4.69
CA LYS A 201 -20.03 -6.58 -3.50
C LYS A 201 -19.16 -7.23 -2.42
N ALA A 202 -19.41 -8.48 -2.07
CA ALA A 202 -18.63 -9.21 -1.07
C ALA A 202 -17.17 -9.41 -1.51
N LEU A 203 -16.96 -9.63 -2.80
CA LEU A 203 -15.65 -9.72 -3.41
C LEU A 203 -14.89 -8.39 -3.31
N LEU A 204 -15.49 -7.28 -3.73
CA LEU A 204 -14.90 -5.95 -3.58
C LEU A 204 -14.62 -5.59 -2.12
N GLU A 205 -15.53 -5.93 -1.19
CA GLU A 205 -15.30 -5.68 0.25
C GLU A 205 -14.07 -6.43 0.76
N SER A 206 -13.85 -7.67 0.30
CA SER A 206 -12.68 -8.47 0.68
C SER A 206 -11.36 -7.96 0.09
N MET A 207 -11.43 -7.19 -1.01
CA MET A 207 -10.29 -6.61 -1.73
C MET A 207 -10.10 -5.12 -1.44
N ARG A 208 -10.84 -4.59 -0.47
CA ARG A 208 -10.73 -3.21 -0.03
C ARG A 208 -9.31 -2.89 0.42
N PRO A 209 -8.74 -1.72 0.04
CA PRO A 209 -7.41 -1.34 0.48
C PRO A 209 -7.33 -1.21 2.01
N GLY A 210 -6.20 -1.66 2.56
CA GLY A 210 -5.73 -1.22 3.86
C GLY A 210 -5.11 0.18 3.76
N GLY A 211 -4.82 0.81 4.91
CA GLY A 211 -4.11 2.09 4.94
C GLY A 211 -4.89 3.19 5.67
N VAL A 212 -4.73 4.42 5.20
CA VAL A 212 -5.30 5.62 5.81
C VAL A 212 -5.86 6.56 4.75
N VAL A 213 -6.96 7.25 5.07
CA VAL A 213 -7.63 8.20 4.18
C VAL A 213 -7.96 9.49 4.92
N SER A 214 -7.99 10.59 4.19
CA SER A 214 -8.34 11.90 4.73
C SER A 214 -9.86 12.13 4.76
N VAL A 215 -10.33 12.84 5.77
CA VAL A 215 -11.72 13.35 5.82
C VAL A 215 -12.00 14.27 4.62
N GLU A 216 -11.00 15.05 4.22
CA GLU A 216 -11.06 16.07 3.17
C GLU A 216 -11.12 15.50 1.75
N SER A 217 -10.85 14.20 1.57
CA SER A 217 -10.77 13.60 0.22
C SER A 217 -11.53 12.30 0.07
N VAL A 218 -12.07 11.72 1.14
CA VAL A 218 -12.69 10.38 1.07
C VAL A 218 -13.88 10.32 0.11
N TYR A 219 -14.67 11.40 0.02
CA TYR A 219 -15.81 11.52 -0.90
C TYR A 219 -15.39 11.60 -2.38
N LEU A 220 -14.14 11.99 -2.66
CA LEU A 220 -13.58 11.98 -4.02
C LEU A 220 -13.16 10.57 -4.46
N MET A 221 -13.06 9.62 -3.52
CA MET A 221 -12.67 8.23 -3.78
C MET A 221 -13.88 7.29 -3.83
N ASP A 222 -14.91 7.57 -3.04
CA ASP A 222 -16.12 6.75 -2.94
C ASP A 222 -17.27 7.59 -2.37
N ASP A 223 -18.46 7.43 -2.94
CA ASP A 223 -19.70 8.01 -2.42
C ASP A 223 -20.66 6.89 -2.02
N TRP A 224 -20.73 6.63 -0.71
CA TRP A 224 -21.56 5.56 -0.13
C TRP A 224 -22.35 6.06 1.08
N ASP A 225 -23.50 5.48 1.35
CA ASP A 225 -24.40 5.97 2.41
C ASP A 225 -24.01 5.49 3.82
N GLU A 226 -23.77 4.18 3.97
CA GLU A 226 -23.70 3.52 5.28
C GLU A 226 -22.75 2.33 5.27
N GLY A 227 -22.14 2.04 6.43
CA GLY A 227 -21.23 0.90 6.58
C GLY A 227 -19.86 1.15 5.95
N LYS A 228 -19.18 0.07 5.54
CA LYS A 228 -17.82 0.16 4.99
C LYS A 228 -17.84 0.62 3.54
N SER A 229 -16.91 1.51 3.19
CA SER A 229 -16.56 1.80 1.80
C SER A 229 -16.00 0.55 1.13
N LEU A 230 -16.22 0.39 -0.17
CA LEU A 230 -15.60 -0.68 -0.97
C LEU A 230 -14.23 -0.26 -1.55
N CYS A 231 -13.94 1.05 -1.55
CA CYS A 231 -12.77 1.63 -2.20
C CYS A 231 -11.74 2.20 -1.21
N THR A 232 -12.10 2.35 0.07
CA THR A 232 -11.25 2.97 1.09
C THR A 232 -11.37 2.22 2.43
N PRO A 233 -10.41 2.34 3.36
CA PRO A 233 -10.52 1.72 4.68
C PRO A 233 -11.60 2.37 5.57
N ALA A 234 -12.24 3.46 5.12
CA ALA A 234 -13.25 4.18 5.88
C ALA A 234 -14.57 3.39 6.04
N SER A 235 -15.35 3.85 7.02
CA SER A 235 -16.73 3.42 7.22
C SER A 235 -17.58 4.60 7.68
N LYS A 236 -18.86 4.59 7.34
CA LYS A 236 -19.88 5.48 7.87
C LYS A 236 -20.74 4.75 8.90
N ARG A 237 -21.27 5.52 9.85
CA ARG A 237 -22.31 5.12 10.80
C ARG A 237 -23.29 6.29 10.96
N TYR A 238 -24.57 6.07 10.65
CA TYR A 238 -25.60 7.12 10.64
C TYR A 238 -25.21 8.29 9.72
N GLY A 239 -24.67 7.97 8.53
CA GLY A 239 -24.19 8.95 7.55
C GLY A 239 -22.91 9.70 7.92
N LYS A 240 -22.30 9.42 9.08
CA LYS A 240 -21.07 10.10 9.55
C LYS A 240 -19.86 9.18 9.45
N LEU A 241 -18.71 9.72 9.04
CA LEU A 241 -17.44 8.99 9.00
C LEU A 241 -16.99 8.55 10.40
N ALA A 242 -16.52 7.31 10.51
CA ALA A 242 -15.89 6.79 11.72
C ALA A 242 -14.42 7.24 11.78
N LEU A 243 -14.12 8.21 12.66
CA LEU A 243 -12.79 8.82 12.80
C LEU A 243 -11.85 8.02 13.72
N GLY A 244 -10.55 8.28 13.63
CA GLY A 244 -9.55 7.90 14.64
C GLY A 244 -8.87 6.53 14.45
N ARG A 245 -9.27 5.75 13.43
CA ARG A 245 -8.60 4.47 13.09
C ARG A 245 -7.81 4.55 11.80
N ASN A 246 -8.52 4.69 10.69
CA ASN A 246 -7.97 4.75 9.33
C ASN A 246 -8.42 6.03 8.61
N VAL A 247 -9.14 6.90 9.31
CA VAL A 247 -9.66 8.17 8.80
C VAL A 247 -9.07 9.28 9.65
N PHE A 248 -8.30 10.15 9.01
CA PHE A 248 -7.55 11.25 9.62
C PHE A 248 -7.79 12.55 8.85
N THR A 249 -7.38 13.69 9.37
CA THR A 249 -7.35 14.94 8.58
C THR A 249 -6.10 15.01 7.70
N ASP A 250 -6.09 15.92 6.72
CA ASP A 250 -4.89 16.27 5.93
C ASP A 250 -3.70 16.59 6.84
N ARG A 251 -3.94 17.43 7.86
CA ARG A 251 -2.91 17.83 8.84
C ARG A 251 -2.38 16.64 9.64
N GLN A 252 -3.25 15.73 10.05
CA GLN A 252 -2.87 14.52 10.76
C GLN A 252 -2.03 13.58 9.88
N LEU A 253 -2.42 13.39 8.61
CA LEU A 253 -1.63 12.60 7.67
C LEU A 253 -0.26 13.22 7.41
N ARG A 254 -0.19 14.54 7.25
CA ARG A 254 1.08 15.28 7.13
C ARG A 254 1.97 15.08 8.35
N CYS A 255 1.41 15.16 9.55
CA CYS A 255 2.15 14.90 10.79
C CYS A 255 2.74 13.48 10.83
N LEU A 256 1.97 12.46 10.42
CA LEU A 256 2.50 11.09 10.33
C LEU A 256 3.60 10.95 9.27
N ALA A 257 3.45 11.64 8.13
CA ALA A 257 4.43 11.68 7.06
C ALA A 257 5.74 12.36 7.51
N ASP A 258 5.63 13.52 8.17
CA ASP A 258 6.75 14.26 8.75
C ASP A 258 7.43 13.47 9.89
N TYR A 259 6.66 12.75 10.71
CA TYR A 259 7.23 11.87 11.72
C TYR A 259 8.02 10.73 11.08
N ALA A 260 7.50 10.08 10.04
CA ALA A 260 8.19 9.02 9.32
C ALA A 260 9.53 9.53 8.74
N ALA A 261 9.50 10.73 8.17
CA ALA A 261 10.65 11.46 7.68
C ALA A 261 11.70 11.72 8.78
N GLY A 262 11.29 12.24 9.94
CA GLY A 262 12.18 12.46 11.09
C GLY A 262 12.74 11.15 11.67
N LYS A 263 11.92 10.09 11.72
CA LYS A 263 12.36 8.77 12.15
C LYS A 263 13.45 8.20 11.23
N LEU A 264 13.30 8.37 9.93
CA LEU A 264 14.28 7.97 8.93
C LEU A 264 15.62 8.70 9.12
N ALA A 265 15.59 10.01 9.36
CA ALA A 265 16.80 10.78 9.67
C ALA A 265 17.48 10.30 10.97
N GLY A 266 16.69 9.97 12.01
CA GLY A 266 17.22 9.37 13.24
C GLY A 266 17.88 8.00 12.98
N LEU A 267 17.29 7.16 12.14
CA LEU A 267 17.86 5.86 11.77
C LEU A 267 19.17 6.02 10.98
N GLU A 268 19.25 6.99 10.07
CA GLU A 268 20.51 7.33 9.36
C GLU A 268 21.61 7.69 10.36
N HIS A 269 21.30 8.55 11.33
CA HIS A 269 22.24 8.97 12.36
C HIS A 269 22.74 7.78 13.18
N GLU A 270 21.86 6.88 13.63
CA GLU A 270 22.24 5.69 14.39
C GLU A 270 23.16 4.75 13.60
N ILE A 271 22.90 4.58 12.30
CA ILE A 271 23.76 3.79 11.41
C ILE A 271 25.15 4.43 11.29
N ARG A 272 25.20 5.76 11.14
CA ARG A 272 26.44 6.54 11.00
C ARG A 272 27.30 6.49 12.26
N GLU A 273 26.69 6.49 13.44
CA GLU A 273 27.38 6.34 14.73
C GLU A 273 27.79 4.87 15.03
N GLY A 274 27.50 3.93 14.12
CA GLY A 274 27.90 2.53 14.24
C GLY A 274 27.07 1.76 15.27
N ASN A 275 25.82 2.15 15.53
CA ASN A 275 24.95 1.40 16.42
C ASN A 275 24.50 0.08 15.76
N VAL A 276 25.12 -1.01 16.19
CA VAL A 276 24.85 -2.39 15.70
C VAL A 276 24.24 -3.28 16.78
N LYS A 277 23.63 -2.71 17.82
CA LYS A 277 23.03 -3.47 18.93
C LYS A 277 21.91 -4.39 18.44
N ALA A 278 21.94 -5.64 18.88
CA ALA A 278 20.89 -6.61 18.60
C ALA A 278 19.70 -6.42 19.56
N GLU A 279 18.74 -5.56 19.18
CA GLU A 279 17.53 -5.27 19.97
C GLU A 279 16.24 -5.54 19.15
N PRO A 280 15.94 -6.81 18.83
CA PRO A 280 14.78 -7.16 17.99
C PRO A 280 13.46 -6.87 18.70
N TYR A 281 12.44 -6.49 17.92
CA TYR A 281 11.05 -6.56 18.36
C TYR A 281 10.56 -8.00 18.30
N GLU A 282 9.53 -8.34 19.08
CA GLU A 282 8.91 -9.67 19.05
C GLU A 282 8.47 -10.07 17.63
N GLY A 283 8.79 -11.30 17.21
CA GLY A 283 8.49 -11.84 15.87
C GLY A 283 9.48 -11.47 14.77
N GLU A 284 10.33 -10.45 14.96
CA GLU A 284 11.28 -10.03 13.91
C GLU A 284 12.42 -11.03 13.68
N CYS A 285 12.67 -11.94 14.64
CA CYS A 285 13.69 -12.98 14.50
C CYS A 285 13.25 -14.14 13.59
N ASP A 286 11.94 -14.35 13.39
CA ASP A 286 11.40 -15.54 12.71
C ASP A 286 11.84 -15.63 11.24
N TYR A 287 12.08 -14.48 10.62
CA TYR A 287 12.49 -14.36 9.22
C TYR A 287 13.92 -13.81 9.06
N CYS A 288 14.68 -13.67 10.16
CA CYS A 288 16.01 -13.08 10.13
C CYS A 288 17.06 -14.12 9.70
N PRO A 289 17.77 -13.92 8.56
CA PRO A 289 18.80 -14.86 8.11
C PRO A 289 20.06 -14.83 8.99
N TYR A 290 20.18 -13.83 9.87
CA TYR A 290 21.35 -13.61 10.72
C TYR A 290 21.19 -14.17 12.15
N GLY A 291 20.18 -14.99 12.41
CA GLY A 291 19.93 -15.58 13.74
C GLY A 291 21.11 -16.37 14.31
N GLY A 292 21.94 -16.97 13.43
CA GLY A 292 23.17 -17.68 13.83
C GLY A 292 24.37 -16.78 14.17
N ILE A 293 24.27 -15.47 13.88
CA ILE A 293 25.36 -14.49 14.09
C ILE A 293 25.09 -13.62 15.31
N CYS A 294 23.84 -13.21 15.54
CA CYS A 294 23.51 -12.22 16.56
C CYS A 294 23.58 -12.75 18.00
N HIS A 295 23.79 -14.06 18.20
CA HIS A 295 23.82 -14.76 19.50
C HIS A 295 22.59 -14.55 20.40
N MET A 296 21.52 -13.93 19.89
CA MET A 296 20.27 -13.73 20.63
C MET A 296 19.49 -15.04 20.78
N GLY A 297 19.70 -16.05 19.92
CA GLY A 297 19.06 -17.37 20.03
C GLY A 297 17.52 -17.34 20.05
N SER A 298 16.88 -18.49 19.89
CA SER A 298 15.42 -18.62 19.95
C SER A 298 14.86 -18.63 21.39
N ASN A 299 15.72 -18.71 22.42
CA ASN A 299 15.34 -18.88 23.82
C ASN A 299 15.62 -17.66 24.73
N MET A 300 15.94 -16.48 24.18
CA MET A 300 16.20 -15.30 25.00
C MET A 300 14.93 -14.47 25.26
N PRO A 301 14.60 -14.15 26.53
CA PRO A 301 13.37 -13.44 26.91
C PRO A 301 13.39 -11.92 26.63
N LYS A 302 14.37 -11.39 25.91
CA LYS A 302 14.62 -9.93 25.76
C LYS A 302 14.29 -9.41 24.38
N THR A 303 13.07 -9.65 23.89
CA THR A 303 12.54 -8.92 22.73
C THR A 303 11.86 -7.63 23.18
N ARG A 304 11.96 -6.58 22.38
CA ARG A 304 11.21 -5.34 22.60
C ARG A 304 9.75 -5.58 22.20
N GLN A 305 8.85 -5.02 23.00
CA GLN A 305 7.43 -4.98 22.67
C GLN A 305 7.12 -3.70 21.89
N VAL A 306 6.27 -3.81 20.87
CA VAL A 306 5.80 -2.61 20.15
C VAL A 306 4.80 -1.88 21.07
N PRO A 307 5.05 -0.61 21.42
CA PRO A 307 4.15 0.14 22.29
C PRO A 307 2.82 0.42 21.57
N LYS A 308 1.72 0.31 22.31
CA LYS A 308 0.36 0.51 21.80
C LYS A 308 -0.02 1.99 21.78
N ILE A 309 0.64 2.77 20.94
CA ILE A 309 0.50 4.23 20.82
C ILE A 309 -0.89 4.63 20.29
N SER A 310 -1.43 3.87 19.35
CA SER A 310 -2.75 4.07 18.73
C SER A 310 -3.92 4.13 19.72
N GLY A 311 -3.76 3.55 20.92
CA GLY A 311 -4.78 3.56 21.96
C GLY A 311 -4.60 4.64 23.02
N ARG A 312 -3.59 5.51 22.88
CA ARG A 312 -3.31 6.54 23.88
C ARG A 312 -4.01 7.86 23.55
N GLU A 313 -4.45 8.56 24.60
CA GLU A 313 -5.02 9.91 24.47
C GLU A 313 -4.00 10.91 23.92
N ASP A 314 -2.71 10.72 24.24
CA ASP A 314 -1.61 11.58 23.80
C ASP A 314 -0.98 11.13 22.47
N MET A 315 -1.60 10.22 21.72
CA MET A 315 -1.05 9.68 20.46
C MET A 315 -0.48 10.78 19.56
N TRP A 316 -1.28 11.80 19.30
CA TRP A 316 -0.91 12.90 18.41
C TRP A 316 0.28 13.71 18.94
N GLN A 317 0.36 13.92 20.26
CA GLN A 317 1.51 14.58 20.88
C GLN A 317 2.80 13.75 20.72
N GLN A 318 2.71 12.41 20.79
CA GLN A 318 3.84 11.50 20.55
C GLN A 318 4.34 11.59 19.09
N PHE A 319 3.46 11.90 18.15
CA PHE A 319 3.83 12.17 16.75
C PHE A 319 4.24 13.63 16.49
N GLY A 320 4.26 14.47 17.53
CA GLY A 320 4.62 15.89 17.41
C GLY A 320 3.51 16.78 16.85
N TYR A 321 2.29 16.27 16.74
CA TYR A 321 1.13 17.06 16.34
C TYR A 321 0.78 18.07 17.43
N ARG A 322 0.54 19.31 17.02
CA ARG A 322 -0.01 20.37 17.87
C ARG A 322 -1.32 20.80 17.24
N GLU A 323 -2.42 20.67 17.99
CA GLU A 323 -3.63 21.41 17.65
C GLU A 323 -3.28 22.89 17.78
N GLU A 324 -3.30 23.61 16.66
CA GLU A 324 -3.33 25.07 16.73
C GLU A 324 -4.75 25.47 17.12
N ASP A 325 -4.85 26.37 18.11
CA ASP A 325 -6.10 26.93 18.63
C ASP A 325 -6.98 27.58 17.54
#